data_AF-A0A965R0N7-F1
#
_entry.id   AF-A0A965R0N7-F1
#
_cell.length_a   1.000
_cell.length_b   1.000
_cell.length_c   1.000
_cell.angle_alpha   90.00
_cell.angle_beta   90.00
_cell.angle_gamma   90.00
#
_symmetry.space_group_name_H-M   'P 1'
#
loop_
_entity.id
_entity.type
_entity.pdbx_description
1 polymer ?
#
loop_
_entity_poly.entity_id
_entity_poly.type
_entity_poly.pdbx_seq_one_letter_code
_entity_poly.pdbx_strand_id
1 'polypeptide(L)'
;DSAIVDVEAYPNERIRGIVTEIANSSQNTSSLEQVTNFVVKVRLIQESYRHLSAAQDQSPFRPGMSASVSIMTRFKNKCLSVPIQAVISRNWNADTIKKQIQKSTESNLGVFIILNNKPVLKPVKTGIQDAQFIELTAGLKAGETIIAGPFDALNETLKPQSEIEIVEKDAFLNPSEKP
;
A
#
# COMPACT_ATOMS: atom_id res chain seq x y z
N ASP A 1 16.08 -0.79 9.30
CA ASP A 1 15.23 -0.58 8.11
C ASP A 1 16.07 -0.20 6.92
N SER A 2 15.68 -0.65 5.73
CA SER A 2 16.35 -0.29 4.48
C SER A 2 15.69 0.95 3.90
N ALA A 3 16.47 1.81 3.24
CA ALA A 3 15.96 3.02 2.62
C ALA A 3 16.46 3.15 1.18
N ILE A 4 15.60 3.69 0.32
CA ILE A 4 15.95 4.16 -1.02
C ILE A 4 15.92 5.68 -0.97
N VAL A 5 17.00 6.30 -1.45
CA VAL A 5 17.20 7.74 -1.42
C VAL A 5 17.32 8.23 -2.86
N ASP A 6 16.39 9.09 -3.25
CA ASP A 6 16.36 9.75 -4.56
C ASP A 6 16.81 11.20 -4.35
N VAL A 7 17.97 11.56 -4.90
CA VAL A 7 18.55 12.90 -4.76
C VAL A 7 18.16 13.72 -5.97
N GLU A 8 17.62 14.93 -5.78
CA GLU A 8 17.12 15.77 -6.88
C GLU A 8 18.19 16.11 -7.92
N ALA A 9 19.45 16.23 -7.49
CA ALA A 9 20.58 16.48 -8.38
C ALA A 9 20.91 15.30 -9.31
N TYR A 10 20.42 14.10 -9.01
CA TYR A 10 20.68 12.87 -9.77
C TYR A 10 19.37 12.08 -9.95
N PRO A 11 18.45 12.54 -10.80
CA PRO A 11 17.08 12.00 -10.89
C PRO A 11 16.99 10.54 -11.36
N ASN A 12 18.02 10.05 -12.05
CA ASN A 12 18.07 8.67 -12.57
C ASN A 12 18.83 7.71 -11.63
N GLU A 13 19.29 8.19 -10.47
CA GLU A 13 20.14 7.42 -9.57
C GLU A 13 19.40 7.07 -8.28
N ARG A 14 19.29 5.76 -8.01
CA ARG A 14 18.70 5.24 -6.78
C ARG A 14 19.78 4.86 -5.80
N ILE A 15 19.93 5.67 -4.76
CA ILE A 15 20.96 5.46 -3.75
C ILE A 15 20.37 4.61 -2.63
N ARG A 16 21.11 3.61 -2.18
CA ARG A 16 20.67 2.77 -1.06
C ARG A 16 21.16 3.36 0.26
N GLY A 17 20.33 3.28 1.27
CA GLY A 17 20.64 3.69 2.63
C GLY A 17 20.14 2.72 3.67
N ILE A 18 20.65 2.85 4.88
CA ILE A 18 20.16 2.17 6.07
C ILE A 18 19.76 3.22 7.11
N VAL A 19 18.60 3.02 7.74
CA VAL A 19 18.19 3.85 8.86
C VAL A 19 19.08 3.52 10.06
N THR A 20 19.76 4.53 10.61
CA THR A 20 20.70 4.34 11.72
C THR A 20 20.17 4.86 13.04
N GLU A 21 19.40 5.95 13.00
CA GLU A 21 18.86 6.59 14.21
C GLU A 21 17.47 7.14 13.92
N ILE A 22 16.58 7.03 14.91
CA ILE A 22 15.28 7.67 14.94
C ILE A 22 15.26 8.48 16.23
N ALA A 23 14.99 9.78 16.14
CA ALA A 23 14.92 10.65 17.30
C ALA A 23 13.79 10.19 18.24
N ASN A 24 14.09 10.12 19.54
CA ASN A 24 13.11 9.72 20.56
C ASN A 24 12.20 10.87 21.01
N SER A 25 12.46 12.09 20.52
CA SER A 25 11.68 13.30 20.82
C SER A 25 11.18 13.92 19.52
N SER A 26 9.92 14.38 19.52
CA SER A 26 9.37 15.09 18.38
C SER A 26 9.92 16.50 18.28
N GLN A 27 10.03 17.01 17.05
CA GLN A 27 10.22 18.42 16.78
C GLN A 27 8.86 19.01 16.42
N ASN A 28 8.31 19.79 17.34
CA ASN A 28 7.04 20.48 17.11
C ASN A 28 7.35 21.80 16.41
N THR A 29 7.07 21.89 15.11
CA THR A 29 7.03 23.17 14.40
C THR A 29 5.71 23.85 14.76
N SER A 30 5.77 25.10 15.23
CA SER A 30 4.62 25.88 15.69
C SER A 30 3.65 26.24 14.54
N SER A 31 2.87 25.27 14.08
CA SER A 31 1.70 25.45 13.20
C SER A 31 0.44 25.02 13.95
N LEU A 32 -0.69 25.67 13.65
CA LEU A 32 -2.01 25.43 14.29
C LEU A 32 -2.49 23.97 14.13
N GLU A 33 -1.91 23.24 13.18
CA GLU A 33 -1.99 21.79 13.05
C GLU A 33 -0.76 21.17 13.72
N GLN A 34 -0.96 20.52 14.87
CA GLN A 34 0.10 19.78 15.55
C GLN A 34 0.50 18.54 14.73
N VAL A 35 1.46 18.70 13.82
CA VAL A 35 2.15 17.59 13.17
C VAL A 35 3.33 17.19 14.04
N THR A 36 3.32 15.94 14.53
CA THR A 36 4.41 15.39 15.33
C THR A 36 5.49 14.83 14.40
N ASN A 37 6.59 15.55 14.22
CA ASN A 37 7.68 15.13 13.34
C ASN A 37 8.82 14.49 14.15
N PHE A 38 9.35 13.37 13.66
CA PHE A 38 10.53 12.71 14.24
C PHE A 38 11.68 12.74 13.23
N VAL A 39 12.86 13.20 13.66
CA VAL A 39 14.05 13.23 12.81
C VAL A 39 14.60 11.82 12.66
N VAL A 40 14.71 11.35 11.42
CA VAL A 40 15.31 10.07 11.08
C VAL A 40 16.64 10.32 10.38
N LYS A 41 17.71 9.65 10.83
CA LYS A 41 19.02 9.68 10.15
C LYS A 41 19.21 8.42 9.34
N VAL A 42 19.53 8.61 8.06
CA VAL A 42 19.80 7.55 7.10
C VAL A 42 21.25 7.63 6.66
N ARG A 43 22.00 6.54 6.82
CA ARG A 43 23.37 6.40 6.32
C ARG A 43 23.33 5.82 4.92
N LEU A 44 23.93 6.51 3.96
CA LEU A 44 24.03 6.05 2.58
C LEU A 44 25.09 4.96 2.44
N ILE A 45 24.81 3.96 1.62
CA ILE A 45 25.69 2.82 1.34
C ILE A 45 26.63 3.22 0.19
N GLN A 46 27.94 3.22 0.43
CA GLN A 46 28.94 3.71 -0.52
C GLN A 46 28.91 2.98 -1.86
N GLU A 47 28.67 1.67 -1.85
CA GLU A 47 28.57 0.84 -3.05
C GLU A 47 27.46 1.30 -4.01
N SER A 48 26.43 1.98 -3.51
CA SER A 48 25.29 2.42 -4.33
C SER A 48 25.51 3.73 -5.09
N TYR A 49 26.52 4.52 -4.74
CA TYR A 49 26.82 5.81 -5.38
C TYR A 49 28.27 5.97 -5.82
N ARG A 50 29.06 4.88 -5.76
CA ARG A 50 30.49 4.89 -6.09
C ARG A 50 30.80 5.37 -7.51
N HIS A 51 29.87 5.18 -8.44
CA HIS A 51 30.00 5.65 -9.82
C HIS A 51 29.80 7.16 -9.97
N LEU A 52 29.20 7.82 -8.97
CA LEU A 52 28.99 9.28 -8.97
C LEU A 52 30.17 10.04 -8.35
N SER A 53 31.02 9.37 -7.57
CA SER A 53 32.22 9.97 -6.98
C SER A 53 33.38 10.00 -7.97
N ALA A 54 33.90 11.19 -8.31
CA ALA A 54 35.08 11.37 -9.16
C ALA A 54 36.39 10.93 -8.50
N ALA A 55 36.45 10.94 -7.16
CA ALA A 55 37.59 10.49 -6.36
C ALA A 55 37.13 9.45 -5.34
N GLN A 56 37.98 8.46 -5.05
CA GLN A 56 37.64 7.30 -4.23
C GLN A 56 37.25 7.63 -2.77
N ASP A 57 37.53 8.85 -2.31
CA ASP A 57 37.32 9.30 -0.94
C ASP A 57 36.40 10.54 -0.81
N GLN A 58 35.77 10.98 -1.91
CA GLN A 58 34.90 12.15 -1.90
C GLN A 58 33.43 11.77 -2.11
N SER A 59 32.58 12.15 -1.16
CA SER A 59 31.12 12.06 -1.32
C SER A 59 30.67 12.99 -2.46
N PRO A 60 29.88 12.51 -3.43
CA PRO A 60 29.30 13.35 -4.49
C PRO A 60 28.19 14.27 -3.96
N PHE A 61 27.72 14.04 -2.74
CA PHE A 61 26.65 14.80 -2.11
C PHE A 61 27.21 15.96 -1.30
N ARG A 62 26.74 17.18 -1.61
CA ARG A 62 27.09 18.39 -0.88
C ARG A 62 26.03 18.69 0.19
N PRO A 63 26.41 19.30 1.34
CA PRO A 63 25.45 19.80 2.31
C PRO A 63 24.43 20.74 1.65
N GLY A 64 23.15 20.60 1.99
CA GLY A 64 22.06 21.41 1.45
C GLY A 64 21.39 20.85 0.19
N MET A 65 21.81 19.69 -0.32
CA MET A 65 21.06 18.97 -1.36
C MET A 65 19.75 18.41 -0.81
N SER A 66 18.67 18.60 -1.57
CA SER A 66 17.37 17.98 -1.30
C SER A 66 17.34 16.53 -1.78
N ALA A 67 16.70 15.67 -1.01
CA ALA A 67 16.48 14.27 -1.35
C ALA A 67 15.14 13.77 -0.81
N SER A 68 14.51 12.88 -1.55
CA SER A 68 13.34 12.12 -1.10
C SER A 68 13.78 10.75 -0.61
N VAL A 69 13.28 10.33 0.54
CA VAL A 69 13.67 9.05 1.15
C VAL A 69 12.45 8.15 1.32
N SER A 70 12.51 6.97 0.69
CA SER A 70 11.54 5.90 0.86
C SER A 70 12.08 4.85 1.82
N ILE A 71 11.51 4.75 3.02
CA ILE A 71 11.94 3.79 4.06
C ILE A 71 11.07 2.53 4.00
N MET A 72 11.72 1.39 3.79
CA MET A 72 11.10 0.07 3.81
C MET A 72 11.28 -0.56 5.20
N THR A 73 10.20 -0.54 5.99
CA THR A 73 10.17 -1.06 7.37
C THR A 73 9.89 -2.56 7.41
N ARG A 74 9.05 -3.07 6.51
CA ARG A 74 8.69 -4.48 6.43
C ARG A 74 8.57 -4.91 4.97
N PHE A 75 9.05 -6.11 4.70
CA PHE A 75 8.95 -6.73 3.39
C PHE A 75 8.51 -8.19 3.56
N LYS A 76 7.58 -8.62 2.72
CA LYS A 76 7.06 -9.99 2.77
C LYS A 76 6.94 -10.55 1.36
N ASN A 77 7.68 -11.63 1.12
CA ASN A 77 7.64 -12.37 -0.14
C ASN A 77 6.49 -13.36 -0.17
N LYS A 78 5.97 -13.63 -1.37
CA LYS A 78 4.98 -14.70 -1.64
C LYS A 78 3.71 -14.57 -0.76
N CYS A 79 3.15 -13.37 -0.66
CA CYS A 79 1.87 -13.12 -0.01
C CYS A 79 0.72 -13.06 -1.04
N LEU A 80 -0.50 -13.39 -0.60
CA LEU A 80 -1.69 -13.12 -1.39
C LEU A 80 -1.98 -11.63 -1.26
N SER A 81 -1.86 -10.89 -2.36
CA SER A 81 -2.15 -9.46 -2.40
C SER A 81 -3.36 -9.17 -3.28
N VAL A 82 -4.08 -8.12 -2.90
CA VAL A 82 -5.16 -7.56 -3.71
C VAL A 82 -4.92 -6.05 -3.87
N PRO A 83 -5.37 -5.44 -4.98
CA PRO A 83 -5.33 -3.98 -5.11
C PRO A 83 -6.08 -3.31 -3.96
N ILE A 84 -5.59 -2.16 -3.49
CA ILE A 84 -6.24 -1.38 -2.43
C ILE A 84 -7.72 -1.07 -2.75
N GLN A 85 -8.01 -0.85 -4.03
CA GLN A 85 -9.35 -0.57 -4.55
C GLN A 85 -10.35 -1.73 -4.37
N ALA A 86 -9.90 -2.96 -4.14
CA ALA A 86 -10.79 -4.12 -3.99
C ALA A 86 -11.27 -4.33 -2.54
N VAL A 87 -10.63 -3.69 -1.57
CA VAL A 87 -10.95 -3.86 -0.14
C VAL A 87 -11.90 -2.74 0.29
N ILE A 88 -13.07 -3.13 0.80
CA ILE A 88 -14.07 -2.18 1.31
C ILE A 88 -14.29 -2.35 2.81
N SER A 89 -14.69 -1.26 3.47
CA SER A 89 -15.08 -1.27 4.87
C SER A 89 -16.59 -1.08 5.00
N ARG A 90 -17.32 -2.12 5.43
CA ARG A 90 -18.77 -2.06 5.69
C ARG A 90 -19.07 -2.58 7.09
N ASN A 91 -19.79 -1.78 7.88
CA ASN A 91 -20.32 -2.22 9.17
C ASN A 91 -21.42 -3.27 8.92
N TRP A 92 -21.15 -4.54 9.23
CA TRP A 92 -22.12 -5.60 9.03
C TRP A 92 -23.11 -5.67 10.19
N ASN A 93 -24.41 -5.61 9.88
CA ASN A 93 -25.44 -6.01 10.83
C ASN A 93 -25.36 -7.53 11.04
N ALA A 94 -25.05 -7.91 12.27
CA ALA A 94 -24.69 -9.23 12.72
C ALA A 94 -25.86 -10.23 12.83
N ASP A 95 -26.83 -10.27 11.92
CA ASP A 95 -27.99 -11.16 12.08
C ASP A 95 -27.97 -12.44 11.22
N THR A 96 -27.01 -12.60 10.30
CA THR A 96 -26.83 -13.86 9.55
C THR A 96 -25.47 -14.53 9.77
N ILE A 97 -24.48 -13.81 10.34
CA ILE A 97 -23.09 -14.30 10.53
C ILE A 97 -22.74 -14.47 12.03
N LYS A 98 -23.74 -14.68 12.89
CA LYS A 98 -23.52 -14.81 14.35
C LYS A 98 -23.01 -16.18 14.82
N LYS A 99 -22.75 -17.14 13.93
CA LYS A 99 -22.40 -18.51 14.35
C LYS A 99 -20.95 -18.98 14.17
N GLN A 100 -20.00 -18.14 13.74
CA GLN A 100 -18.63 -18.66 13.57
C GLN A 100 -17.43 -17.77 13.87
N ILE A 101 -17.58 -16.50 14.24
CA ILE A 101 -16.41 -15.68 14.60
C ILE A 101 -16.70 -14.92 15.89
N GLN A 102 -16.38 -15.57 17.02
CA GLN A 102 -16.30 -14.91 18.30
C GLN A 102 -15.12 -13.92 18.29
N LYS A 103 -15.44 -12.65 18.57
CA LYS A 103 -14.56 -11.70 19.26
C LYS A 103 -13.21 -11.39 18.56
N SER A 104 -13.26 -10.62 17.47
CA SER A 104 -12.17 -9.70 17.14
C SER A 104 -12.77 -8.38 16.67
N THR A 105 -12.59 -7.34 17.47
CA THR A 105 -13.03 -5.95 17.26
C THR A 105 -12.37 -5.27 16.05
N GLU A 106 -11.55 -5.98 15.29
CA GLU A 106 -10.91 -5.48 14.08
C GLU A 106 -11.22 -6.40 12.91
N SER A 107 -12.13 -5.93 12.06
CA SER A 107 -11.91 -5.76 10.63
C SER A 107 -13.27 -5.78 9.96
N ASN A 108 -13.92 -4.61 9.83
CA ASN A 108 -15.10 -4.44 8.99
C ASN A 108 -14.78 -4.51 7.48
N LEU A 109 -13.70 -5.22 7.13
CA LEU A 109 -13.11 -5.30 5.81
C LEU A 109 -13.61 -6.53 5.05
N GLY A 110 -14.02 -6.31 3.80
CA GLY A 110 -14.46 -7.36 2.90
C GLY A 110 -13.98 -7.12 1.47
N VAL A 111 -13.95 -8.20 0.69
CA VAL A 111 -13.66 -8.19 -0.74
C VAL A 111 -14.81 -8.89 -1.46
N PHE A 112 -15.25 -8.35 -2.58
CA PHE A 112 -16.24 -9.01 -3.43
C PHE A 112 -15.58 -10.05 -4.32
N ILE A 113 -16.12 -11.27 -4.31
CA ILE A 113 -15.76 -12.34 -5.23
C ILE A 113 -16.92 -12.64 -6.16
N ILE A 114 -16.62 -13.24 -7.31
CA ILE A 114 -17.63 -13.69 -8.26
C ILE A 114 -17.92 -15.18 -8.01
N LEU A 115 -19.15 -15.50 -7.62
CA LEU A 115 -19.64 -16.87 -7.51
C LEU A 115 -20.92 -17.00 -8.33
N ASN A 116 -20.94 -17.93 -9.30
CA ASN A 116 -22.08 -18.16 -10.18
C ASN A 116 -22.59 -16.87 -10.86
N ASN A 117 -21.67 -16.06 -11.38
CA ASN A 117 -21.94 -14.76 -12.02
C ASN A 117 -22.60 -13.71 -11.10
N LYS A 118 -22.46 -13.86 -9.78
CA LYS A 118 -23.01 -12.94 -8.79
C LYS A 118 -21.92 -12.45 -7.84
N PRO A 119 -21.93 -11.15 -7.46
CA PRO A 119 -21.00 -10.60 -6.47
C PRO A 119 -21.39 -11.12 -5.08
N VAL A 120 -20.44 -11.78 -4.43
CA VAL A 120 -20.56 -12.24 -3.05
C VAL A 120 -19.50 -11.54 -2.22
N LEU A 121 -19.92 -10.84 -1.18
CA LEU A 121 -19.00 -10.19 -0.25
C LEU A 121 -18.41 -11.24 0.70
N LYS A 122 -17.08 -11.28 0.79
CA LYS A 122 -16.35 -12.19 1.67
C LYS A 122 -15.56 -11.37 2.69
N PRO A 123 -15.71 -11.63 4.01
CA PRO A 123 -14.90 -10.95 5.02
C PRO A 123 -13.44 -11.39 4.89
N VAL A 124 -12.52 -10.44 5.04
CA VAL A 124 -11.08 -10.69 4.92
C VAL A 124 -10.32 -10.13 6.10
N LYS A 125 -9.15 -10.71 6.37
CA LYS A 125 -8.15 -10.12 7.27
C LYS A 125 -6.98 -9.64 6.44
N THR A 126 -6.57 -8.41 6.70
CA THR A 126 -5.47 -7.76 5.99
C THR A 126 -4.17 -7.90 6.78
N GLY A 127 -3.05 -7.71 6.09
CA GLY A 127 -1.70 -7.72 6.64
C GLY A 127 -0.96 -6.43 6.30
N ILE A 128 0.24 -6.56 5.77
CA ILE A 128 1.05 -5.42 5.31
C ILE A 128 0.36 -4.78 4.10
N GLN A 129 0.42 -3.46 4.00
CA GLN A 129 -0.09 -2.70 2.86
C GLN A 129 0.96 -1.73 2.36
N ASP A 130 0.91 -1.44 1.07
CA ASP A 130 1.64 -0.35 0.42
C ASP A 130 0.64 0.60 -0.28
N ALA A 131 1.14 1.49 -1.14
CA ALA A 131 0.30 2.48 -1.82
C ALA A 131 -0.65 1.86 -2.88
N GLN A 132 -0.40 0.64 -3.33
CA GLN A 132 -1.12 0.00 -4.43
C GLN A 132 -1.84 -1.29 -4.00
N PHE A 133 -1.25 -2.04 -3.08
CA PHE A 133 -1.66 -3.39 -2.72
C PHE A 133 -1.78 -3.57 -1.21
N ILE A 134 -2.72 -4.45 -0.84
CA ILE A 134 -2.94 -4.90 0.53
C ILE A 134 -2.73 -6.42 0.57
N GLU A 135 -1.94 -6.89 1.51
CA GLU A 135 -1.81 -8.30 1.83
C GLU A 135 -3.10 -8.82 2.47
N LEU A 136 -3.54 -10.01 2.06
CA LEU A 136 -4.59 -10.78 2.71
C LEU A 136 -4.00 -11.94 3.49
N THR A 137 -4.26 -11.97 4.79
CA THR A 137 -3.83 -13.03 5.71
C THR A 137 -4.89 -14.11 5.87
N ALA A 138 -6.17 -13.76 5.71
CA ALA A 138 -7.27 -14.71 5.73
C ALA A 138 -8.47 -14.22 4.91
N GLY A 139 -9.38 -15.13 4.60
CA GLY A 139 -10.66 -14.83 3.94
C GLY A 139 -10.67 -15.19 2.46
N LEU A 140 -9.55 -15.10 1.74
CA LEU A 140 -9.46 -15.43 0.32
C LEU A 140 -8.45 -16.55 0.04
N LYS A 141 -8.69 -17.31 -1.03
CA LYS A 141 -7.76 -18.31 -1.57
C LYS A 141 -7.17 -17.81 -2.89
N ALA A 142 -5.95 -18.24 -3.19
CA ALA A 142 -5.34 -17.96 -4.48
C ALA A 142 -6.18 -18.56 -5.62
N GLY A 143 -6.38 -17.78 -6.69
CA GLY A 143 -7.17 -18.18 -7.86
C GLY A 143 -8.66 -17.78 -7.80
N GLU A 144 -9.14 -17.19 -6.70
CA GLU A 144 -10.49 -16.62 -6.66
C GLU A 144 -10.53 -15.29 -7.43
N THR A 145 -11.53 -15.13 -8.30
CA THR A 145 -11.75 -13.88 -9.04
C THR A 145 -12.40 -12.84 -8.14
N ILE A 146 -11.71 -11.72 -7.96
CA ILE A 146 -12.16 -10.58 -7.16
C ILE A 146 -12.73 -9.47 -8.06
N ILE A 147 -13.58 -8.64 -7.49
CA ILE A 147 -14.06 -7.41 -8.13
C ILE A 147 -13.21 -6.24 -7.62
N ALA A 148 -12.64 -5.47 -8.55
CA ALA A 148 -11.91 -4.25 -8.27
C ALA A 148 -12.52 -3.10 -9.07
N GLY A 149 -12.59 -1.91 -8.46
CA GLY A 149 -13.19 -0.74 -9.07
C GLY A 149 -13.13 0.47 -8.14
N PRO A 150 -13.73 1.61 -8.54
CA PRO A 150 -13.81 2.79 -7.69
C PRO A 150 -14.44 2.45 -6.33
N PHE A 151 -13.90 3.04 -5.26
CA PHE A 151 -14.35 2.75 -3.90
C PHE A 151 -15.85 2.95 -3.73
N ASP A 152 -16.42 4.02 -4.29
CA ASP A 152 -17.84 4.34 -4.19
C ASP A 152 -18.73 3.27 -4.85
N ALA A 153 -18.31 2.75 -6.01
CA ALA A 153 -19.04 1.70 -6.71
C ALA A 153 -19.10 0.41 -5.89
N LEU A 154 -18.00 0.03 -5.24
CA LEU A 154 -17.95 -1.17 -4.42
C LEU A 154 -18.60 -0.96 -3.04
N ASN A 155 -18.37 0.19 -2.41
CA ASN A 155 -18.77 0.44 -1.04
C ASN A 155 -20.20 0.97 -0.90
N GLU A 156 -20.76 1.63 -1.91
CA GLU A 156 -22.11 2.21 -1.85
C GLU A 156 -23.08 1.55 -2.81
N THR A 157 -22.65 1.30 -4.06
CA THR A 157 -23.56 0.86 -5.12
C THR A 157 -23.70 -0.66 -5.19
N LEU A 158 -22.61 -1.40 -5.02
CA LEU A 158 -22.59 -2.85 -5.19
C LEU A 158 -23.30 -3.55 -4.03
N LYS A 159 -24.45 -4.15 -4.34
CA LYS A 159 -25.19 -5.00 -3.40
C LYS A 159 -24.80 -6.46 -3.62
N PRO A 160 -24.72 -7.28 -2.55
CA PRO A 160 -24.56 -8.72 -2.71
C PRO A 160 -25.66 -9.27 -3.64
N GLN A 161 -25.28 -10.18 -4.54
CA GLN A 161 -26.16 -10.85 -5.51
C GLN A 161 -26.79 -9.98 -6.62
N SER A 162 -26.35 -8.73 -6.80
CA SER A 162 -26.81 -7.90 -7.92
C SER A 162 -26.27 -8.41 -9.26
N GLU A 163 -26.94 -8.07 -10.36
CA GLU A 163 -26.36 -8.24 -11.69
C GLU A 163 -25.15 -7.32 -11.85
N ILE A 164 -24.08 -7.85 -12.40
CA ILE A 164 -22.84 -7.13 -12.69
C ILE A 164 -22.40 -7.47 -14.12
N GLU A 165 -21.85 -6.48 -14.81
CA GLU A 165 -21.16 -6.70 -16.08
C GLU A 165 -19.67 -6.84 -15.78
N ILE A 166 -19.10 -8.00 -16.15
CA ILE A 166 -17.69 -8.28 -15.94
C ILE A 166 -16.92 -7.69 -17.13
N VAL A 167 -16.13 -6.66 -16.85
CA VAL A 167 -15.21 -6.06 -17.80
C VAL A 167 -13.78 -6.37 -17.36
N GLU A 168 -12.92 -6.72 -18.31
CA GLU A 168 -11.51 -6.90 -18.01
C GLU A 168 -10.87 -5.56 -17.61
N LYS A 169 -9.87 -5.64 -16.72
CA LYS A 169 -9.20 -4.48 -16.13
C LYS A 169 -8.71 -3.46 -17.17
N ASP A 170 -8.21 -3.96 -18.31
CA ASP A 170 -7.68 -3.13 -19.39
C ASP A 170 -8.80 -2.43 -20.19
N ALA A 171 -9.96 -3.06 -20.33
CA ALA A 171 -11.13 -2.49 -21.02
C ALA A 171 -11.88 -1.44 -20.16
N PHE A 172 -11.77 -1.53 -18.83
CA PHE A 172 -12.41 -0.57 -17.92
C PHE A 172 -11.64 0.75 -17.80
N LEU A 173 -10.31 0.72 -17.96
CA LEU A 173 -9.46 1.92 -17.85
C LEU A 173 -9.41 2.75 -19.15
N ASN A 174 -9.68 2.14 -20.31
CA ASN A 174 -9.65 2.80 -21.62
C ASN A 174 -10.98 2.63 -22.37
N PRO A 175 -12.02 3.42 -22.05
CA PRO A 175 -13.32 3.32 -22.72
C PRO A 175 -13.32 3.76 -24.20
N SER A 176 -12.20 4.27 -24.72
CA SER A 176 -12.07 4.83 -26.08
C SER A 176 -11.55 3.84 -27.14
N GLU A 177 -11.34 2.56 -26.81
CA GLU A 177 -11.08 1.52 -27.82
C GLU A 177 -12.20 0.48 -27.79
N LYS A 178 -13.36 0.85 -28.34
CA LYS A 178 -14.24 -0.13 -28.99
C LYS A 178 -14.01 -0.02 -30.50
N PRO A 179 -13.89 -1.15 -31.23
CA PRO A 179 -13.87 -1.13 -32.69
C PRO A 179 -15.17 -0.59 -33.28
#